data_AF-A0A0S8CBH2-F1
#
_entry.id   AF-A0A0S8CBH2-F1
#
_cell.length_a   1.000
_cell.length_b   1.000
_cell.length_c   1.000
_cell.angle_alpha   90.00
_cell.angle_beta   90.00
_cell.angle_gamma   90.00
#
_symmetry.space_group_name_H-M   'P 1'
#
loop_
_entity.id
_entity.type
_entity.pdbx_description
1 polymer ?
#
loop_
_entity_poly.entity_id
_entity_poly.type
_entity_poly.pdbx_seq_one_letter_code
_entity_poly.pdbx_strand_id
1 'polypeptide(L)'
;MGNYVMTIHTYARGVKVNELTQPFVDQYIKRFGEVPPYTADTYSAIVHTIVPAVEMAGTLNSDKLVEVMENRDPYKVPSGTIAYIKDSGGRPLHDLKWGPDFLTGLGVQWQDGKLLAVWPYKWKPAKEAPEITYKGVVPYKIPPWVIKTYKK
;
A
#
# COMPACT_ATOMS: atom_id res chain seq x y z
N MET A 1 -12.99 -6.06 -23.18
CA MET A 1 -12.08 -6.28 -22.02
C MET A 1 -11.62 -4.92 -21.51
N GLY A 2 -11.63 -4.65 -20.21
CA GLY A 2 -11.46 -3.31 -19.61
C GLY A 2 -10.08 -2.64 -19.75
N ASN A 3 -9.44 -2.69 -20.92
CA ASN A 3 -8.17 -2.01 -21.19
C ASN A 3 -8.27 -0.52 -20.85
N TYR A 4 -7.19 0.03 -20.31
CA TYR A 4 -7.05 1.40 -19.80
C TYR A 4 -7.87 1.73 -18.54
N VAL A 5 -8.73 0.83 -18.04
CA VAL A 5 -9.42 1.05 -16.75
C VAL A 5 -8.39 1.06 -15.63
N MET A 6 -8.37 2.14 -14.88
CA MET A 6 -7.58 2.29 -13.67
C MET A 6 -8.45 2.10 -12.44
N THR A 7 -7.91 1.42 -11.44
CA THR A 7 -8.49 1.28 -10.11
C THR A 7 -7.38 1.35 -9.07
N ILE A 8 -7.75 1.28 -7.79
CA ILE A 8 -6.82 1.17 -6.68
C ILE A 8 -6.67 -0.30 -6.25
N HIS A 9 -5.49 -0.65 -5.79
CA HIS A 9 -5.21 -1.95 -5.19
C HIS A 9 -4.13 -1.83 -4.12
N THR A 10 -4.05 -2.79 -3.21
CA THR A 10 -2.96 -2.86 -2.22
C THR A 10 -1.72 -3.54 -2.81
N TYR A 11 -1.94 -4.55 -3.66
CA TYR A 11 -0.89 -5.41 -4.21
C TYR A 11 -0.98 -5.55 -5.74
N ALA A 12 0.14 -5.79 -6.41
CA ALA A 12 0.16 -6.15 -7.83
C ALA A 12 1.29 -7.13 -8.12
N ARG A 13 1.14 -7.96 -9.16
CA ARG A 13 2.18 -8.93 -9.55
C ARG A 13 3.45 -8.20 -9.96
N GLY A 14 4.59 -8.65 -9.44
CA GLY A 14 5.90 -8.13 -9.80
C GLY A 14 6.22 -6.75 -9.21
N VAL A 15 5.36 -6.21 -8.34
CA VAL A 15 5.61 -4.94 -7.63
C VAL A 15 6.24 -5.22 -6.28
N LYS A 16 7.30 -4.48 -5.96
CA LYS A 16 7.98 -4.54 -4.66
C LYS A 16 7.92 -3.18 -3.98
N VAL A 17 7.10 -3.07 -2.94
CA VAL A 17 7.03 -1.89 -2.08
C VAL A 17 8.18 -1.94 -1.06
N ASN A 18 8.36 -3.10 -0.42
CA ASN A 18 9.50 -3.41 0.43
C ASN A 18 9.87 -4.91 0.33
N GLU A 19 10.74 -5.39 1.21
CA GLU A 19 11.21 -6.78 1.22
C GLU A 19 10.12 -7.81 1.57
N LEU A 20 9.04 -7.41 2.25
CA LEU A 20 7.93 -8.28 2.66
C LEU A 20 6.87 -8.44 1.56
N THR A 21 6.80 -7.50 0.61
CA THR A 21 5.77 -7.49 -0.44
C THR A 21 5.81 -8.74 -1.30
N GLN A 22 6.97 -9.06 -1.88
CA GLN A 22 7.09 -10.17 -2.84
C GLN A 22 6.79 -11.53 -2.20
N PRO A 23 7.36 -11.89 -1.03
CA PRO A 23 7.00 -13.14 -0.36
C PRO A 23 5.51 -13.28 -0.07
N PHE A 24 4.86 -12.20 0.38
CA PHE A 24 3.43 -12.22 0.66
C PHE A 24 2.59 -12.46 -0.61
N VAL A 25 2.84 -11.68 -1.66
CA VAL A 25 2.11 -11.79 -2.93
C VAL A 25 2.29 -13.16 -3.57
N ASP A 26 3.52 -13.70 -3.59
CA ASP A 26 3.80 -14.99 -4.21
C ASP A 26 3.14 -16.14 -3.44
N GLN A 27 3.15 -16.11 -2.11
CA GLN A 27 2.48 -17.13 -1.29
C GLN A 27 0.96 -17.03 -1.41
N TYR A 28 0.41 -15.82 -1.46
CA TYR A 28 -1.03 -15.63 -1.67
C TYR A 28 -1.47 -16.20 -3.02
N ILE A 29 -0.74 -15.87 -4.10
CA ILE A 29 -1.03 -16.40 -5.45
C ILE A 29 -0.86 -17.93 -5.46
N LYS A 30 0.18 -18.47 -4.83
CA LYS A 30 0.39 -19.93 -4.75
C LYS A 30 -0.78 -20.63 -4.05
N ARG A 31 -1.35 -20.01 -3.02
CA ARG A 31 -2.43 -20.60 -2.21
C ARG A 31 -3.81 -20.41 -2.83
N PHE A 32 -4.08 -19.26 -3.44
CA PHE A 32 -5.42 -18.86 -3.85
C PHE A 32 -5.59 -18.64 -5.36
N GLY A 33 -4.51 -18.68 -6.14
CA GLY A 33 -4.53 -18.55 -7.60
C GLY A 33 -4.73 -17.12 -8.13
N GLU A 34 -4.91 -16.13 -7.25
CA GLU A 34 -5.21 -14.75 -7.61
C GLU A 34 -4.29 -13.74 -6.91
N VAL A 35 -4.31 -12.47 -7.37
CA VAL A 35 -3.58 -11.39 -6.70
C VAL A 35 -4.30 -11.04 -5.40
N PRO A 36 -3.60 -10.85 -4.27
CA PRO A 36 -4.27 -10.52 -3.01
C PRO A 36 -5.10 -9.24 -3.10
N PRO A 37 -6.44 -9.31 -2.90
CA PRO A 37 -7.30 -8.13 -2.84
C PRO A 37 -6.99 -7.30 -1.58
N TYR A 38 -7.58 -6.12 -1.46
CA TYR A 38 -7.35 -5.25 -0.29
C TYR A 38 -7.68 -5.93 1.05
N THR A 39 -8.66 -6.86 1.06
CA THR A 39 -9.04 -7.60 2.27
C THR A 39 -7.97 -8.57 2.75
N ALA A 40 -7.03 -8.96 1.89
CA ALA A 40 -5.89 -9.81 2.28
C ALA A 40 -4.98 -9.11 3.30
N ASP A 41 -5.02 -7.77 3.37
CA ASP A 41 -4.24 -7.00 4.35
C ASP A 41 -4.68 -7.24 5.80
N THR A 42 -5.85 -7.85 6.02
CA THR A 42 -6.26 -8.33 7.34
C THR A 42 -5.21 -9.26 7.95
N TYR A 43 -4.56 -10.09 7.12
CA TYR A 43 -3.46 -10.94 7.58
C TYR A 43 -2.28 -10.09 8.08
N SER A 44 -1.89 -9.07 7.34
CA SER A 44 -0.80 -8.18 7.70
C SER A 44 -1.11 -7.36 8.96
N ALA A 45 -2.35 -6.91 9.12
CA ALA A 45 -2.82 -6.25 10.33
C ALA A 45 -2.69 -7.18 11.55
N ILE A 46 -3.12 -8.44 11.44
CA ILE A 46 -3.00 -9.40 12.55
C ILE A 46 -1.53 -9.69 12.87
N VAL A 47 -0.76 -10.13 11.87
CA VAL A 47 0.60 -10.67 12.08
C VAL A 47 1.62 -9.59 12.40
N HIS A 48 1.54 -8.42 11.79
CA HIS A 48 2.53 -7.36 11.99
C HIS A 48 2.04 -6.24 12.91
N THR A 49 0.73 -6.16 13.17
CA THR A 49 0.17 -5.12 14.04
C THR A 49 -0.29 -5.65 15.39
N ILE A 50 -1.34 -6.47 15.39
CA ILE A 50 -2.01 -6.88 16.63
C ILE A 50 -1.13 -7.83 17.44
N VAL A 51 -0.54 -8.85 16.82
CA VAL A 51 0.30 -9.84 17.53
C VAL A 51 1.49 -9.16 18.23
N PRO A 52 2.32 -8.33 17.55
CA PRO A 52 3.41 -7.66 18.24
C PRO A 52 2.92 -6.65 19.29
N ALA A 53 1.77 -6.00 19.09
CA ALA A 53 1.19 -5.12 20.10
C ALA A 53 0.82 -5.88 21.39
N VAL A 54 0.24 -7.08 21.25
CA VAL A 54 -0.05 -7.98 22.38
C VAL A 54 1.23 -8.40 23.09
N GLU A 55 2.28 -8.75 22.33
CA GLU A 55 3.57 -9.16 22.89
C GLU A 55 4.25 -8.02 23.66
N MET A 56 4.24 -6.80 23.12
CA MET A 56 4.80 -5.62 23.78
C MET A 56 3.99 -5.18 25.00
N ALA A 57 2.66 -5.26 24.93
CA ALA A 57 1.78 -4.85 26.03
C ALA A 57 1.65 -5.91 27.14
N GLY A 58 1.97 -7.18 26.84
CA GLY A 58 1.81 -8.30 27.76
C GLY A 58 0.36 -8.56 28.18
N THR A 59 -0.61 -8.18 27.33
CA THR A 59 -2.04 -8.18 27.67
C THR A 59 -2.92 -8.22 26.42
N LEU A 60 -4.20 -8.53 26.60
CA LEU A 60 -5.25 -8.44 25.58
C LEU A 60 -6.23 -7.28 25.83
N ASN A 61 -5.98 -6.45 26.83
CA ASN A 61 -6.81 -5.26 27.09
C ASN A 61 -6.71 -4.28 25.91
N SER A 62 -7.85 -3.94 25.30
CA SER A 62 -7.91 -3.12 24.08
C SER A 62 -7.23 -1.77 24.22
N ASP A 63 -7.45 -1.06 25.32
CA ASP A 63 -6.95 0.31 25.49
C ASP A 63 -5.42 0.32 25.56
N LYS A 64 -4.85 -0.68 26.24
CA LYS A 64 -3.39 -0.88 26.28
C LYS A 64 -2.82 -1.25 24.91
N LEU A 65 -3.54 -2.05 24.12
CA LEU A 65 -3.10 -2.39 22.76
C LEU A 65 -3.12 -1.17 21.85
N VAL A 66 -4.19 -0.37 21.90
CA VAL A 66 -4.32 0.88 21.14
C VAL A 66 -3.17 1.82 21.49
N GLU A 67 -2.91 2.02 22.78
CA GLU A 67 -1.79 2.85 23.24
C GLU A 67 -0.44 2.39 22.66
N VAL A 68 -0.16 1.09 22.68
CA VAL A 68 1.07 0.54 22.08
C VAL A 68 1.11 0.75 20.56
N MET A 69 0.03 0.46 19.86
CA MET A 69 -0.03 0.59 18.40
C MET A 69 0.20 2.02 17.92
N GLU A 70 -0.34 3.00 18.63
CA GLU A 70 -0.27 4.42 18.25
C GLU A 70 1.04 5.11 18.62
N ASN A 71 1.77 4.56 19.60
CA ASN A 71 2.99 5.18 20.14
C ASN A 71 4.28 4.45 19.77
N ARG A 72 4.21 3.21 19.27
CA ARG A 72 5.41 2.48 18.85
C ARG A 72 6.05 3.08 17.59
N ASP A 73 7.32 2.74 17.41
CA ASP A 73 8.06 3.12 16.23
C ASP A 73 7.44 2.56 14.93
N PRO A 74 7.63 3.27 13.79
CA PRO A 74 7.18 2.77 12.49
C PRO A 74 7.72 1.37 12.18
N TYR A 75 6.88 0.53 11.59
CA TYR A 75 7.21 -0.87 11.30
C TYR A 75 6.73 -1.28 9.91
N LYS A 76 7.45 -2.21 9.29
CA LYS A 76 7.14 -2.68 7.94
C LYS A 76 6.01 -3.70 7.93
N VAL A 77 5.18 -3.61 6.91
CA VAL A 77 4.16 -4.58 6.51
C VAL A 77 4.30 -4.82 4.99
N PRO A 78 3.74 -5.88 4.41
CA PRO A 78 3.90 -6.13 2.98
C PRO A 78 3.42 -4.98 2.08
N SER A 79 2.45 -4.17 2.52
CA SER A 79 1.91 -3.01 1.82
C SER A 79 2.70 -1.69 2.01
N GLY A 80 3.72 -1.66 2.87
CA GLY A 80 4.55 -0.47 3.11
C GLY A 80 5.07 -0.36 4.55
N THR A 81 5.10 0.85 5.10
CA THR A 81 5.45 1.10 6.52
C THR A 81 4.27 1.70 7.24
N ILE A 82 3.91 1.13 8.39
CA ILE A 82 2.85 1.65 9.25
C ILE A 82 3.46 2.59 10.28
N ALA A 83 2.79 3.72 10.48
CA ALA A 83 2.88 4.60 11.64
C ALA A 83 1.54 5.33 11.79
N TYR A 84 1.25 5.87 12.96
CA TYR A 84 -0.01 6.58 13.21
C TYR A 84 0.19 8.09 13.27
N ILE A 85 -0.77 8.84 12.73
CA ILE A 85 -0.77 10.30 12.82
C ILE A 85 -1.34 10.77 14.16
N LYS A 86 -0.85 11.92 14.59
CA LYS A 86 -1.31 12.65 15.77
C LYS A 86 -1.64 14.08 15.36
N ASP A 87 -2.55 14.71 16.09
CA ASP A 87 -2.79 16.14 15.92
C ASP A 87 -1.63 16.99 16.47
N SER A 88 -1.75 18.32 16.35
CA SER A 88 -0.74 19.25 16.85
C SER A 88 -0.55 19.22 18.37
N GLY A 89 -1.52 18.70 19.11
CA GLY A 89 -1.44 18.47 20.56
C GLY A 89 -0.88 17.09 20.94
N GLY A 90 -0.48 16.28 19.97
CA GLY A 90 0.04 14.93 20.19
C GLY A 90 -1.03 13.87 20.46
N ARG A 91 -2.31 14.19 20.27
CA ARG A 91 -3.40 13.22 20.46
C ARG A 91 -3.50 12.30 19.24
N PRO A 92 -3.62 10.98 19.42
CA PRO A 92 -3.83 10.06 18.31
C PRO A 92 -5.11 10.37 17.54
N LEU A 93 -5.05 10.24 16.22
CA LEU A 93 -6.21 10.42 15.32
C LEU A 93 -6.79 9.09 14.84
N HIS A 94 -6.29 7.95 15.32
CA HIS A 94 -6.63 6.61 14.85
C HIS A 94 -6.47 6.42 13.33
N ASP A 95 -5.56 7.16 12.71
CA ASP A 95 -5.31 7.10 11.27
C ASP A 95 -3.81 6.89 10.99
N LEU A 96 -3.53 6.31 9.83
CA LEU A 96 -2.20 5.93 9.40
C LEU A 96 -1.47 7.14 8.78
N LYS A 97 -0.14 7.11 8.85
CA LYS A 97 0.71 7.99 8.03
C LYS A 97 0.70 7.49 6.60
N TRP A 98 0.48 8.42 5.68
CA TRP A 98 0.48 8.17 4.24
C TRP A 98 1.54 9.02 3.53
N GLY A 99 2.10 8.51 2.44
CA GLY A 99 3.04 9.21 1.59
C GLY A 99 4.45 8.59 1.56
N PRO A 100 5.49 9.38 1.26
CA PRO A 100 6.87 8.88 1.21
C PRO A 100 7.24 8.14 2.48
N ASP A 101 7.96 7.02 2.34
CA ASP A 101 8.42 6.12 3.41
C ASP A 101 7.34 5.38 4.21
N PHE A 102 6.06 5.72 4.04
CA PHE A 102 4.91 5.08 4.69
C PHE A 102 4.04 4.32 3.67
N LEU A 103 2.75 4.14 4.00
CA LEU A 103 1.78 3.60 3.06
C LEU A 103 1.48 4.59 1.95
N THR A 104 1.31 4.10 0.74
CA THR A 104 0.83 4.90 -0.41
C THR A 104 -0.38 4.25 -1.08
N GLY A 105 -0.43 2.92 -1.10
CA GLY A 105 -1.34 2.16 -1.97
C GLY A 105 -0.78 2.04 -3.39
N LEU A 106 -1.47 1.32 -4.27
CA LEU A 106 -1.11 1.20 -5.67
C LEU A 106 -2.26 1.63 -6.57
N GLY A 107 -1.96 2.50 -7.53
CA GLY A 107 -2.82 2.66 -8.70
C GLY A 107 -2.50 1.55 -9.68
N VAL A 108 -3.50 0.82 -10.13
CA VAL A 108 -3.34 -0.27 -11.11
C VAL A 108 -4.19 -0.01 -12.33
N GLN A 109 -3.69 -0.38 -13.50
CA GLN A 109 -4.38 -0.22 -14.77
C GLN A 109 -4.34 -1.52 -15.57
N TRP A 110 -5.47 -1.86 -16.19
CA TRP A 110 -5.48 -2.89 -17.22
C TRP A 110 -4.74 -2.38 -18.45
N GLN A 111 -3.65 -3.04 -18.82
CA GLN A 111 -2.88 -2.78 -20.03
C GLN A 111 -2.69 -4.10 -20.77
N ASP A 112 -3.26 -4.20 -21.97
CA ASP A 112 -3.08 -5.32 -22.90
C ASP A 112 -3.40 -6.68 -22.23
N GLY A 113 -4.50 -6.70 -21.46
CA GLY A 113 -5.00 -7.90 -20.77
C GLY A 113 -4.31 -8.21 -19.44
N LYS A 114 -3.41 -7.36 -18.95
CA LYS A 114 -2.73 -7.51 -17.65
C LYS A 114 -3.06 -6.35 -16.71
N LEU A 115 -3.35 -6.64 -15.45
CA LEU A 115 -3.49 -5.61 -14.41
C LEU A 115 -2.09 -5.25 -13.89
N LEU A 116 -1.59 -4.07 -14.24
CA LEU A 116 -0.24 -3.61 -13.91
C LEU A 116 -0.32 -2.42 -12.95
N ALA A 117 0.61 -2.31 -11.99
CA ALA A 117 0.72 -1.08 -11.22
C ALA A 117 1.28 0.05 -12.08
N VAL A 118 0.63 1.20 -11.98
CA VAL A 118 0.96 2.44 -12.71
C VAL A 118 1.25 3.63 -11.80
N TRP A 119 1.01 3.47 -10.50
CA TRP A 119 1.31 4.48 -9.49
C TRP A 119 1.70 3.80 -8.16
N PRO A 120 2.69 4.32 -7.41
CA PRO A 120 3.54 5.48 -7.71
C PRO A 120 4.57 5.25 -8.83
N TYR A 121 4.57 6.13 -9.84
CA TYR A 121 5.54 6.13 -10.95
C TYR A 121 6.04 7.56 -11.17
N LYS A 122 7.30 7.82 -10.80
CA LYS A 122 7.91 9.16 -10.81
C LYS A 122 7.03 10.22 -10.12
N TRP A 123 6.35 9.81 -9.04
CA TRP A 123 5.37 10.65 -8.37
C TRP A 123 6.04 11.49 -7.28
N LYS A 124 5.68 12.77 -7.20
CA LYS A 124 6.07 13.67 -6.11
C LYS A 124 4.82 14.18 -5.40
N PRO A 125 4.63 13.90 -4.10
CA PRO A 125 3.47 14.40 -3.36
C PRO A 125 3.52 15.92 -3.13
N ALA A 126 4.72 16.50 -3.11
CA ALA A 126 4.96 17.94 -3.04
C ALA A 126 6.23 18.29 -3.81
N LYS A 127 6.41 19.57 -4.16
CA LYS A 127 7.56 20.04 -4.97
C LYS A 127 8.92 19.64 -4.37
N GLU A 128 9.05 19.77 -3.06
CA GLU A 128 10.27 19.47 -2.30
C GLU A 128 10.33 18.02 -1.80
N ALA A 129 9.26 17.23 -1.99
CA ALA A 129 9.23 15.84 -1.57
C ALA A 129 10.06 14.95 -2.52
N PRO A 130 10.65 13.86 -2.01
CA PRO A 130 11.33 12.90 -2.85
C PRO A 130 10.37 12.28 -3.87
N GLU A 131 10.93 11.94 -5.03
CA GLU A 131 10.20 11.18 -6.05
C GLU A 131 10.05 9.72 -5.58
N ILE A 132 8.85 9.17 -5.80
CA ILE A 132 8.53 7.78 -5.44
C ILE A 132 8.24 6.99 -6.72
N THR A 133 8.97 5.90 -6.88
CA THR A 133 8.71 4.86 -7.88
C THR A 133 8.98 3.51 -7.24
N TYR A 134 7.98 2.61 -7.22
CA TYR A 134 8.22 1.23 -6.80
C TYR A 134 8.74 0.38 -7.94
N LYS A 135 9.57 -0.61 -7.59
CA LYS A 135 10.07 -1.59 -8.57
C LYS A 135 8.89 -2.37 -9.14
N GLY A 136 8.81 -2.45 -10.47
CA GLY A 136 7.74 -3.15 -11.18
C GLY A 136 6.56 -2.28 -11.61
N VAL A 137 6.54 -1.01 -11.23
CA VAL A 137 5.53 -0.04 -11.70
C VAL A 137 5.87 0.41 -13.12
N VAL A 138 4.86 0.53 -13.98
CA VAL A 138 4.98 0.94 -15.38
C VAL A 138 4.24 2.26 -15.65
N PRO A 139 4.51 2.97 -16.76
CA PRO A 139 3.74 4.17 -17.09
C PRO A 139 2.24 3.91 -17.27
N TYR A 140 1.41 4.85 -16.82
CA TYR A 140 -0.02 4.90 -17.17
C TYR A 140 -0.22 5.07 -18.68
N LYS A 141 -1.15 4.33 -19.27
CA LYS A 141 -1.52 4.47 -20.68
C LYS A 141 -2.83 5.24 -20.80
N ILE A 142 -2.78 6.42 -21.44
CA ILE A 142 -4.00 7.14 -21.84
C ILE A 142 -4.66 6.36 -23.00
N PRO A 143 -5.98 6.12 -22.95
CA PRO A 143 -6.66 5.44 -24.04
C PRO A 143 -6.47 6.18 -25.39
N PRO A 144 -6.24 5.45 -26.52
CA PRO A 144 -5.99 6.07 -27.82
C PRO A 144 -7.11 7.02 -28.29
N TRP A 145 -8.36 6.72 -27.95
CA TRP A 145 -9.50 7.58 -28.31
C TRP A 145 -9.49 8.90 -27.54
N VAL A 146 -9.03 8.92 -26.28
CA VAL A 146 -8.87 10.17 -25.51
C VAL A 146 -7.75 11.01 -26.13
N ILE A 147 -6.61 10.38 -26.48
CA ILE A 147 -5.52 11.09 -27.17
C ILE A 147 -6.05 11.68 -28.49
N LYS A 148 -6.78 10.91 -29.29
CA LYS A 148 -7.35 11.39 -30.56
C LYS A 148 -8.24 12.62 -30.39
N THR A 149 -9.03 12.68 -29.31
CA THR A 149 -9.95 13.80 -29.05
C THR A 149 -9.24 15.06 -28.57
N TYR A 150 -8.19 14.93 -27.75
CA TYR A 150 -7.59 16.06 -27.02
C TYR A 150 -6.18 16.46 -27.48
N LYS A 151 -5.56 15.69 -28.37
CA LYS A 151 -4.28 16.06 -28.96
C LYS A 151 -4.51 17.15 -30.02
N LYS A 152 -4.24 18.39 -29.63
CA LYS A 152 -4.12 19.53 -30.55
C LYS A 152 -2.82 19.43 -31.35
#